data_AF-A0A7J2S5Y3-F1
#
_entry.id   AF-A0A7J2S5Y3-F1
#
_cell.length_a   1.000
_cell.length_b   1.000
_cell.length_c   1.000
_cell.angle_alpha   90.00
_cell.angle_beta   90.00
_cell.angle_gamma   90.00
#
_symmetry.space_group_name_H-M   'P 1'
#
loop_
_entity.id
_entity.type
_entity.pdbx_description
1 polymer ?
#
loop_
_entity_poly.entity_id
_entity_poly.type
_entity_poly.pdbx_seq_one_letter_code
_entity_poly.pdbx_strand_id
1 'polypeptide(L)' 'MKQNHFHKKFIIKYYPILMDKDKIKVLIEKNNIRWIQIHFTDLLGKLRVLHIPSEGFLNDAFKDGISFDGSSVGFTNVE' A
#
# COMPACT_ATOMS: atom_id res chain seq x y z
N MET A 1 20.70 16.30 -39.42
CA MET A 1 19.79 16.61 -38.29
C MET A 1 19.40 15.29 -37.65
N LYS A 2 20.00 14.92 -36.51
CA LYS A 2 19.76 13.62 -35.86
C LYS A 2 18.46 13.69 -35.05
N GLN A 3 17.47 12.91 -35.45
CA GLN A 3 16.35 12.52 -34.57
C GLN A 3 16.95 11.63 -33.47
N ASN A 4 17.06 12.16 -32.26
CA ASN A 4 17.45 11.38 -31.11
C ASN A 4 16.22 11.07 -30.27
N HIS A 5 15.86 9.78 -30.32
CA HIS A 5 14.95 9.04 -29.46
C HIS A 5 14.85 9.61 -28.04
N PHE A 6 13.65 10.08 -27.67
CA PHE A 6 13.29 10.24 -26.26
C PHE A 6 13.15 8.83 -25.64
N HIS A 7 14.13 8.43 -24.83
CA HIS A 7 13.93 7.35 -23.88
C HIS A 7 12.79 7.77 -22.93
N LYS A 8 11.67 7.05 -22.96
CA LYS A 8 10.59 7.18 -21.97
C LYS A 8 11.17 6.89 -20.59
N LYS A 9 11.69 7.93 -19.94
CA LYS A 9 12.05 7.93 -18.53
C LYS A 9 10.74 7.63 -17.78
N PHE A 10 10.72 6.53 -17.02
CA PHE A 10 9.57 6.11 -16.22
C PHE A 10 9.05 7.30 -15.39
N ILE A 11 7.95 7.91 -15.83
CA ILE A 11 7.21 8.87 -15.01
C ILE A 11 6.28 8.02 -14.17
N ILE A 12 6.70 7.67 -12.95
CA ILE A 12 5.79 7.10 -11.96
C ILE A 12 4.89 8.26 -11.52
N LYS A 13 3.74 8.40 -12.19
CA LYS A 13 2.76 9.43 -11.87
C LYS A 13 1.96 8.97 -10.67
N TYR A 14 2.43 9.32 -9.48
CA TYR A 14 1.72 9.07 -8.23
C TYR A 14 0.46 9.94 -8.20
N TYR A 15 -0.70 9.32 -8.39
CA TYR A 15 -1.98 9.95 -8.09
C TYR A 15 -2.41 9.40 -6.72
N PRO A 16 -2.21 10.14 -5.62
CA PRO A 16 -2.88 9.77 -4.40
C PRO A 16 -4.36 10.04 -4.66
N ILE A 17 -5.15 8.98 -4.82
CA ILE A 17 -6.56 9.08 -4.55
C ILE A 17 -6.61 9.30 -3.03
N LEU A 18 -6.52 10.57 -2.61
CA LEU A 18 -6.70 10.97 -1.23
C LEU A 18 -8.18 10.83 -0.92
N MET A 19 -8.61 9.59 -0.70
CA MET A 19 -9.88 9.33 -0.06
C MET A 19 -9.70 9.74 1.40
N ASP A 20 -10.46 10.76 1.78
CA ASP A 20 -10.53 11.25 3.14
C ASP A 20 -10.92 10.12 4.11
N LYS A 21 -10.36 10.12 5.33
CA LYS A 21 -10.58 9.08 6.34
C LYS A 21 -12.06 8.86 6.62
N ASP A 22 -12.85 9.93 6.67
CA ASP A 22 -14.28 9.85 6.95
C ASP A 22 -15.03 9.19 5.81
N LYS A 23 -14.64 9.45 4.56
CA LYS A 23 -15.22 8.76 3.39
C LYS A 23 -14.92 7.27 3.41
N ILE A 24 -13.72 6.88 3.83
CA ILE A 24 -13.34 5.47 3.95
C ILE A 24 -14.14 4.82 5.08
N LYS A 25 -14.28 5.48 6.23
CA LYS A 25 -15.10 5.00 7.35
C LYS A 25 -16.55 4.75 6.92
N VAL A 26 -17.18 5.72 6.23
CA VAL A 26 -18.54 5.56 5.69
C VAL A 26 -18.62 4.37 4.73
N LEU A 27 -17.62 4.16 3.88
CA LEU A 27 -17.59 3.01 2.97
C LEU A 27 -17.50 1.67 3.71
N ILE A 28 -16.65 1.59 4.73
CA ILE A 28 -16.47 0.41 5.57
C ILE A 28 -17.78 0.06 6.28
N GLU A 29 -18.40 1.05 6.92
CA GLU A 29 -19.66 0.88 7.66
C GLU A 29 -20.81 0.48 6.73
N LYS A 30 -20.98 1.20 5.61
CA LYS A 30 -22.06 0.95 4.64
C LYS A 30 -22.02 -0.46 4.05
N ASN A 31 -20.82 -1.01 3.85
CA ASN A 31 -20.62 -2.33 3.25
C ASN A 31 -20.30 -3.42 4.28
N ASN A 32 -20.35 -3.13 5.58
CA ASN A 32 -20.01 -4.06 6.65
C ASN A 32 -18.63 -4.74 6.46
N ILE A 33 -17.63 -3.95 6.07
CA ILE A 33 -16.27 -4.45 5.82
C ILE A 33 -15.58 -4.74 7.15
N ARG A 34 -15.19 -5.99 7.38
CA ARG A 34 -14.53 -6.43 8.61
C ARG A 34 -13.01 -6.46 8.51
N TRP A 35 -12.48 -6.62 7.31
CA TRP A 35 -11.06 -6.82 7.04
C TRP A 35 -10.59 -5.92 5.90
N ILE A 36 -9.40 -5.37 6.06
CA ILE A 36 -8.69 -4.60 5.04
C ILE A 36 -7.48 -5.42 4.61
N GLN A 37 -7.39 -5.64 3.30
CA GLN A 37 -6.23 -6.26 2.66
C GLN A 37 -5.25 -5.18 2.22
N ILE A 38 -3.99 -5.35 2.59
CA ILE A 38 -2.92 -4.41 2.29
C ILE A 38 -1.92 -5.12 1.42
N HIS A 39 -1.77 -4.58 0.22
CA HIS A 39 -0.97 -5.15 -0.85
C HIS A 39 0.32 -4.37 -0.97
N PHE A 40 1.43 -5.08 -1.05
CA PHE A 40 2.72 -4.50 -1.38
C PHE A 40 3.54 -5.48 -2.23
N THR A 41 4.53 -4.95 -2.94
CA THR A 41 5.45 -5.75 -3.74
C THR A 41 6.78 -5.84 -3.02
N ASP A 42 7.32 -7.05 -2.85
CA ASP A 42 8.65 -7.24 -2.26
C ASP A 42 9.78 -6.95 -3.27
N LEU A 43 11.03 -7.04 -2.81
CA LEU A 43 12.22 -6.78 -3.64
C LEU A 43 12.34 -7.72 -4.85
N LEU A 44 11.71 -8.90 -4.81
CA LEU A 44 11.70 -9.87 -5.90
C LEU A 44 10.52 -9.68 -6.86
N GLY A 45 9.72 -8.63 -6.67
CA GLY A 45 8.56 -8.34 -7.49
C GLY A 45 7.33 -9.18 -7.14
N LYS A 46 7.33 -9.89 -6.01
CA LYS A 46 6.19 -10.73 -5.60
C LYS A 46 5.16 -9.90 -4.84
N LEU A 47 3.88 -10.10 -5.16
CA LEU A 47 2.78 -9.54 -4.40
C LEU A 47 2.71 -10.22 -3.03
N ARG A 48 2.74 -9.41 -1.98
CA ARG A 48 2.54 -9.81 -0.58
C ARG A 48 1.26 -9.14 -0.07
N VAL A 49 0.59 -9.82 0.84
CA VAL A 49 -0.72 -9.41 1.37
C VAL A 49 -0.73 -9.53 2.88
N LEU A 50 -1.19 -8.48 3.55
CA LEU A 50 -1.48 -8.46 4.98
C LEU A 50 -2.98 -8.22 5.18
N HIS A 51 -3.56 -8.80 6.23
CA HIS A 51 -4.95 -8.60 6.60
C HIS A 51 -4.99 -7.96 7.98
N ILE A 52 -5.71 -6.85 8.09
CA ILE A 52 -5.96 -6.23 9.40
C ILE A 52 -7.46 -5.96 9.58
N PRO A 53 -7.96 -5.95 10.82
CA PRO A 53 -9.33 -5.53 11.08
C PRO A 53 -9.56 -4.09 10.61
N SER A 54 -10.75 -3.82 10.09
CA SER A 54 -11.12 -2.48 9.63
C SER A 54 -11.06 -1.41 10.74
N GLU A 55 -11.32 -1.81 11.98
CA GLU A 55 -11.19 -0.95 13.16
C GLU A 55 -9.72 -0.55 13.41
N GLY A 56 -8.80 -1.52 13.41
CA GLY A 56 -7.36 -1.25 13.55
C GLY A 56 -6.82 -0.42 12.37
N PHE A 57 -7.38 -0.60 11.18
CA PHE A 57 -7.05 0.25 10.04
C PHE A 57 -7.42 1.71 10.28
N LEU A 58 -8.65 1.96 10.73
CA LEU A 58 -9.17 3.31 10.93
C LEU A 58 -8.51 4.00 12.13
N ASN A 59 -8.23 3.30 13.22
CA ASN A 59 -7.71 3.92 14.43
C ASN A 59 -6.22 4.23 14.34
N ASP A 60 -5.43 3.28 13.82
CA ASP A 60 -3.98 3.33 13.90
C ASP A 60 -3.35 3.40 12.49
N ALA A 61 -3.62 2.39 11.66
CA ALA A 61 -2.86 2.15 10.43
C ALA A 61 -2.98 3.27 9.39
N PHE A 62 -4.13 3.94 9.31
CA PHE A 62 -4.36 4.98 8.32
C PHE A 62 -3.39 6.17 8.48
N LYS A 63 -3.01 6.48 9.72
CA LYS A 63 -2.12 7.60 10.04
C LYS A 63 -0.69 7.13 10.25
N ASP A 64 -0.51 6.09 11.06
CA ASP A 64 0.80 5.70 11.58
C ASP A 64 1.44 4.54 10.79
N GLY A 65 0.70 3.96 9.85
CA GLY A 65 1.13 2.80 9.06
C GLY A 65 1.05 1.50 9.84
N ILE A 66 1.67 0.44 9.30
CA ILE A 66 1.61 -0.91 9.87
C ILE A 66 3.00 -1.48 9.99
N SER A 67 3.27 -2.08 11.13
CA SER A 67 4.46 -2.89 11.36
C SER A 67 4.25 -4.31 10.85
N PHE A 68 5.25 -4.85 10.16
CA PHE A 68 5.30 -6.25 9.75
C PHE A 68 6.74 -6.76 9.83
N ASP A 69 6.91 -8.09 9.91
CA ASP A 69 8.23 -8.71 9.90
C ASP A 69 8.84 -8.72 8.50
N GLY A 70 9.76 -7.78 8.27
CA GLY A 70 10.49 -7.63 7.02
C GLY A 70 11.51 -8.73 6.75
N SER A 71 11.89 -9.55 7.73
CA SER A 71 12.90 -10.61 7.55
C SER A 71 12.38 -11.71 6.64
N SER A 72 11.09 -12.03 6.77
CA SER A 72 10.38 -13.04 5.98
C SER A 72 10.24 -12.69 4.49
N VAL A 73 10.50 -11.44 4.11
CA VAL A 73 10.38 -10.94 2.73
C VAL A 73 11.66 -10.26 2.21
N GLY A 74 12.79 -10.46 2.91
CA GLY A 74 14.10 -10.01 2.46
C GLY A 74 14.38 -8.52 2.63
N PHE A 75 13.63 -7.81 3.49
CA PHE A 75 13.91 -6.41 3.84
C PHE A 75 14.89 -6.26 5.00
N THR A 76 15.00 -7.24 5.89
CA THR A 76 15.98 -7.25 6.99
C THR A 76 16.58 -8.64 7.17
N ASN A 77 17.77 -8.73 7.74
CA ASN A 77 18.34 -10.02 8.14
C ASN A 77 17.70 -10.50 9.45
N VAL A 78 17.70 -11.82 9.64
CA VAL A 78 17.52 -12.47 10.94
C VAL A 78 18.91 -12.83 11.45
N GLU A 79 19.24 -12.40 12.67
CA GLU A 79 20.51 -12.74 13.34
C GLU A 79 20.56 -14.19 13.81
#